data_AF-A0A3G2SZ16-F1
#
_entry.id   AF-A0A3G2SZ16-F1
#
_cell.length_a   1.000
_cell.length_b   1.000
_cell.length_c   1.000
_cell.angle_alpha   90.00
_cell.angle_beta   90.00
_cell.angle_gamma   90.00
#
_symmetry.space_group_name_H-M   'P 1'
#
loop_
_entity.id
_entity.type
_entity.pdbx_description
1 polymer ?
#
loop_
_entity_poly.entity_id
_entity_poly.type
_entity_poly.pdbx_seq_one_letter_code
_entity_poly.pdbx_strand_id
1 'polypeptide(L)'
;MLMFCLGIQNLVFAQNIQQDKIDVQKVLKRYSEVTSCETSFDDNEFSLKDIFLVNKDEDDTAYYVYWRADFGCRGGSGTTGFYISEVGHYSDPTFLVRNNAAFGEEVEQIISSGFITKVSQVNKNHFVIFTAKHDEDDSPNFPSLLYEYVVKRESNYDTWDVVSSRLIKKQ
;
A
#
# COMPACT_ATOMS: atom_id res chain seq x y z
N MET A 1 -43.99 17.42 12.22
CA MET A 1 -42.98 17.96 11.29
C MET A 1 -41.61 17.52 11.79
N LEU A 2 -41.17 16.32 11.39
CA LEU A 2 -39.83 15.80 11.71
C LEU A 2 -39.18 15.47 10.37
N MET A 3 -38.21 16.27 9.96
CA MET A 3 -37.40 15.99 8.79
C MET A 3 -36.01 16.60 8.99
N PHE A 4 -35.00 15.82 8.59
CA PHE A 4 -33.59 16.18 8.38
C PHE A 4 -32.67 16.31 9.60
N CYS A 5 -31.99 15.21 9.94
CA CYS A 5 -30.65 15.20 10.58
C CYS A 5 -29.78 14.03 10.10
N LEU A 6 -29.83 13.65 8.81
CA LEU A 6 -29.02 12.55 8.24
C LEU A 6 -27.81 13.03 7.39
N GLY A 7 -27.61 14.35 7.25
CA GLY A 7 -26.58 14.90 6.34
C GLY A 7 -25.22 15.25 6.96
N ILE A 8 -25.12 15.43 8.28
CA ILE A 8 -23.93 16.05 8.90
C ILE A 8 -22.85 15.01 9.28
N GLN A 9 -23.23 13.79 9.62
CA GLN A 9 -22.29 12.76 10.11
C GLN A 9 -21.28 12.30 9.05
N ASN A 10 -21.69 12.23 7.77
CA ASN A 10 -20.82 11.74 6.69
C ASN A 10 -19.67 12.71 6.36
N LEU A 11 -19.86 14.01 6.58
CA LEU A 11 -18.84 15.03 6.28
C LEU A 11 -17.69 15.00 7.28
N VAL A 12 -17.98 14.83 8.57
CA VAL A 12 -16.97 14.77 9.64
C VAL A 12 -16.11 13.51 9.51
N PHE A 13 -16.71 12.37 9.19
CA PHE A 13 -15.98 11.11 9.00
C PHE A 13 -15.02 11.16 7.81
N ALA A 14 -15.47 11.71 6.67
CA ALA A 14 -14.63 11.88 5.49
C ALA A 14 -13.47 12.87 5.71
N GLN A 15 -13.73 13.97 6.43
CA GLN A 15 -12.71 14.97 6.77
C GLN A 15 -11.62 14.39 7.67
N ASN A 16 -11.99 13.54 8.65
CA ASN A 16 -11.03 12.87 9.53
C ASN A 16 -10.14 11.89 8.75
N ILE A 17 -10.69 11.08 7.85
CA ILE A 17 -9.89 10.15 7.03
C ILE A 17 -8.90 10.90 6.14
N GLN A 18 -9.31 12.03 5.56
CA GLN A 18 -8.42 12.81 4.72
C GLN A 18 -7.24 13.39 5.52
N GLN A 19 -7.51 13.88 6.73
CA GLN A 19 -6.47 14.37 7.63
C GLN A 19 -5.52 13.24 8.07
N ASP A 20 -6.07 12.09 8.46
CA ASP A 20 -5.28 10.91 8.83
C ASP A 20 -4.33 10.50 7.69
N LYS A 21 -4.81 10.50 6.44
CA LYS A 21 -3.96 10.20 5.27
C LYS A 21 -2.82 11.20 5.09
N ILE A 22 -3.06 12.48 5.35
CA ILE A 22 -2.01 13.51 5.30
C ILE A 22 -0.96 13.24 6.37
N ASP A 23 -1.37 12.82 7.57
CA ASP A 23 -0.46 12.56 8.67
C ASP A 23 0.32 11.25 8.48
N VAL A 24 -0.32 10.20 7.96
CA VAL A 24 0.32 8.96 7.47
C VAL A 24 1.38 9.28 6.41
N GLN A 25 1.07 10.12 5.43
CA GLN A 25 2.05 10.54 4.41
C GLN A 25 3.27 11.22 5.05
N LYS A 26 3.06 12.13 6.02
CA LYS A 26 4.18 12.82 6.70
C LYS A 26 5.06 11.84 7.47
N VAL A 27 4.45 10.88 8.18
CA VAL A 27 5.20 9.86 8.94
C VAL A 27 6.02 8.99 8.01
N LEU A 28 5.41 8.48 6.93
CA LEU A 28 6.13 7.62 5.99
C LEU A 28 7.22 8.38 5.23
N LYS A 29 7.01 9.65 4.89
CA LYS A 29 8.05 10.50 4.30
C LYS A 29 9.26 10.67 5.23
N ARG A 30 9.03 10.94 6.53
CA ARG A 30 10.13 11.04 7.50
C ARG A 30 10.86 9.72 7.70
N TYR A 31 10.12 8.62 7.65
CA TYR A 31 10.71 7.29 7.67
C TYR A 31 11.60 7.07 6.43
N SER A 32 11.12 7.42 5.24
CA SER A 32 11.89 7.24 4.01
C SER A 32 13.16 8.08 3.96
N GLU A 33 13.15 9.29 4.54
CA GLU A 33 14.34 10.16 4.66
C GLU A 33 15.52 9.52 5.41
N VAL A 34 15.27 8.51 6.25
CA VAL A 34 16.33 7.79 7.00
C VAL A 34 16.57 6.36 6.51
N THR A 35 15.69 5.81 5.68
CA THR A 35 15.81 4.43 5.17
C THR A 35 16.13 4.33 3.70
N SER A 36 16.04 5.43 2.93
CA SER A 36 16.05 5.38 1.47
C SER A 36 16.70 6.64 0.87
N CYS A 37 17.28 6.49 -0.33
CA CYS A 37 17.97 7.60 -1.01
C CYS A 37 17.19 8.19 -2.19
N GLU A 38 16.32 7.40 -2.80
CA GLU A 38 15.39 7.85 -3.85
C GLU A 38 14.00 7.36 -3.48
N THR A 39 12.99 8.22 -3.54
CA THR A 39 11.62 7.87 -3.12
C THR A 39 10.57 8.51 -4.02
N SER A 40 9.39 7.88 -4.12
CA SER A 40 8.23 8.48 -4.80
C SER A 40 7.74 9.79 -4.15
N PHE A 41 8.21 10.12 -2.94
CA PHE A 41 7.87 11.39 -2.27
C PHE A 41 8.68 12.57 -2.80
N ASP A 42 9.84 12.32 -3.40
CA ASP A 42 10.73 13.36 -3.96
C ASP A 42 10.33 13.71 -5.39
N ASP A 43 9.84 12.71 -6.14
CA ASP A 43 9.51 12.82 -7.56
C ASP A 43 8.05 13.25 -7.85
N ASN A 44 7.27 13.56 -6.80
CA ASN A 44 5.81 13.81 -6.87
C ASN A 44 5.00 12.65 -7.51
N GLU A 45 5.54 11.44 -7.51
CA GLU A 45 4.87 10.22 -8.00
C GLU A 45 3.88 9.67 -6.95
N PHE A 46 3.99 10.10 -5.70
CA PHE A 46 3.12 9.70 -4.59
C PHE A 46 1.89 10.61 -4.41
N SER A 47 0.73 10.04 -4.06
CA SER A 47 -0.49 10.77 -3.74
C SER A 47 -1.30 10.16 -2.58
N LEU A 48 -2.28 10.89 -2.06
CA LEU A 48 -3.21 10.35 -1.04
C LEU A 48 -4.08 9.17 -1.55
N LYS A 49 -4.08 8.88 -2.85
CA LYS A 49 -4.74 7.71 -3.44
C LYS A 49 -3.97 6.42 -3.18
N ASP A 50 -2.68 6.54 -2.88
CA ASP A 50 -1.78 5.42 -2.59
C ASP A 50 -1.83 5.01 -1.11
N ILE A 51 -2.71 5.64 -0.33
CA ILE A 51 -2.97 5.36 1.09
C ILE A 51 -4.35 4.72 1.24
N PHE A 52 -4.40 3.53 1.82
CA PHE A 52 -5.58 2.68 1.91
C PHE A 52 -5.94 2.42 3.37
N LEU A 53 -7.14 2.81 3.81
CA LEU A 53 -7.57 2.53 5.17
C LEU A 53 -7.96 1.05 5.28
N VAL A 54 -7.29 0.27 6.13
CA VAL A 54 -7.56 -1.17 6.29
C VAL A 54 -8.18 -1.50 7.64
N ASN A 55 -7.85 -0.76 8.69
CA ASN A 55 -8.53 -0.86 9.99
C ASN A 55 -8.77 0.51 10.63
N LYS A 56 -9.90 0.68 11.33
CA LYS A 56 -10.19 1.87 12.15
C LYS A 56 -11.19 1.50 13.24
N ASP A 57 -10.65 1.22 14.41
CA ASP A 57 -11.35 0.95 15.66
C ASP A 57 -10.88 1.95 16.73
N GLU A 58 -11.47 1.92 17.93
CA GLU A 58 -11.14 2.88 19.00
C GLU A 58 -9.66 2.79 19.43
N ASP A 59 -9.07 1.60 19.39
CA ASP A 59 -7.72 1.31 19.88
C ASP A 59 -6.70 0.99 18.78
N ASP A 60 -7.13 0.90 17.51
CA ASP A 60 -6.23 0.57 16.40
C ASP A 60 -6.70 1.22 15.10
N THR A 61 -5.81 1.95 14.46
CA THR A 61 -6.01 2.44 13.09
C THR A 61 -4.83 2.05 12.25
N ALA A 62 -5.09 1.43 11.10
CA ALA A 62 -4.06 0.94 10.19
C ALA A 62 -4.37 1.36 8.75
N TYR A 63 -3.33 1.85 8.08
CA TYR A 63 -3.30 2.20 6.68
C TYR A 63 -2.22 1.41 5.95
N TYR A 64 -2.53 0.95 4.75
CA TYR A 64 -1.52 0.43 3.83
C TYR A 64 -1.13 1.53 2.86
N VAL A 65 0.17 1.66 2.62
CA VAL A 65 0.71 2.74 1.80
C VAL A 65 1.61 2.17 0.72
N TYR A 66 1.23 2.39 -0.53
CA TYR A 66 2.00 2.00 -1.70
C TYR A 66 3.00 3.11 -2.07
N TRP A 67 4.29 2.78 -2.15
CA TRP A 67 5.34 3.75 -2.45
C TRP A 67 6.57 3.08 -3.08
N ARG A 68 7.40 3.90 -3.75
CA ARG A 68 8.65 3.47 -4.39
C ARG A 68 9.84 3.96 -3.59
N ALA A 69 10.88 3.13 -3.45
CA ALA A 69 12.12 3.53 -2.80
C ALA A 69 13.37 2.76 -3.27
N ASP A 70 14.53 3.42 -3.28
CA ASP A 70 15.84 2.76 -3.16
C ASP A 70 16.14 2.51 -1.67
N PHE A 71 15.53 1.44 -1.14
CA PHE A 71 15.65 1.11 0.28
C PHE A 71 17.07 0.62 0.61
N GLY A 72 17.67 1.21 1.65
CA GLY A 72 19.06 0.95 2.02
C GLY A 72 20.09 1.59 1.10
N CYS A 73 19.68 2.53 0.23
CA CYS A 73 20.58 3.34 -0.60
C CYS A 73 21.58 2.51 -1.41
N ARG A 74 21.10 1.43 -2.04
CA ARG A 74 21.99 0.50 -2.76
C ARG A 74 22.56 1.14 -4.03
N GLY A 75 21.79 2.04 -4.65
CA GLY A 75 22.17 2.80 -5.84
C GLY A 75 22.34 1.97 -7.12
N GLY A 76 22.02 2.57 -8.26
CA GLY A 76 22.18 1.96 -9.58
C GLY A 76 20.87 1.44 -10.19
N SER A 77 20.96 0.92 -11.42
CA SER A 77 19.78 0.44 -12.15
C SER A 77 19.23 -0.84 -11.51
N GLY A 78 17.96 -0.81 -11.12
CA GLY A 78 17.27 -1.96 -10.52
C GLY A 78 17.33 -2.04 -9.00
N THR A 79 17.89 -1.03 -8.31
CA THR A 79 17.89 -1.02 -6.84
C THR A 79 16.63 -0.41 -6.23
N THR A 80 15.89 0.38 -7.00
CA THR A 80 14.59 0.90 -6.59
C THR A 80 13.53 -0.19 -6.70
N GLY A 81 12.77 -0.39 -5.64
CA GLY A 81 11.62 -1.29 -5.59
C GLY A 81 10.36 -0.56 -5.16
N PHE A 82 9.23 -1.26 -5.27
CA PHE A 82 7.96 -0.82 -4.72
C PHE A 82 7.65 -1.58 -3.43
N TYR A 83 6.99 -0.91 -2.50
CA TYR A 83 6.68 -1.39 -1.16
C TYR A 83 5.23 -1.09 -0.81
N ILE A 84 4.64 -1.94 0.03
CA ILE A 84 3.36 -1.66 0.67
C ILE A 84 3.61 -1.69 2.18
N SER A 85 3.76 -0.51 2.77
CA SER A 85 4.01 -0.38 4.20
C SER A 85 2.72 -0.27 5.00
N GLU A 86 2.72 -0.87 6.19
CA GLU A 86 1.67 -0.62 7.18
C GLU A 86 2.07 0.59 8.04
N VAL A 87 1.20 1.59 8.08
CA VAL A 87 1.31 2.76 8.95
C VAL A 87 0.07 2.82 9.82
N GLY A 88 0.26 2.86 11.12
CA GLY A 88 -0.86 2.81 12.05
C GLY A 88 -0.49 3.28 13.44
N HIS A 89 -1.50 3.35 14.29
CA HIS A 89 -1.35 3.68 15.70
C HIS A 89 -2.25 2.76 16.52
N TYR A 90 -1.88 2.56 17.79
CA TYR A 90 -2.69 1.78 18.73
C TYR A 90 -3.45 2.76 19.65
N SER A 91 -3.52 2.51 20.96
CA SER A 91 -4.15 3.42 21.93
C SER A 91 -3.52 4.82 21.99
N ASP A 92 -2.26 4.98 21.56
CA ASP A 92 -1.64 6.29 21.32
C ASP A 92 -2.04 6.77 19.91
N PRO A 93 -2.55 8.01 19.72
CA PRO A 93 -2.93 8.53 18.41
C PRO A 93 -1.75 8.81 17.46
N THR A 94 -0.51 8.57 17.88
CA THR A 94 0.69 8.79 17.07
C THR A 94 0.88 7.69 16.02
N PHE A 95 0.76 8.05 14.74
CA PHE A 95 1.07 7.16 13.63
C PHE A 95 2.56 6.78 13.57
N LEU A 96 2.81 5.49 13.35
CA LEU A 96 4.14 4.91 13.17
C LEU A 96 4.14 3.95 11.98
N VAL A 97 5.29 3.85 11.30
CA VAL A 97 5.51 2.78 10.31
C VAL A 97 5.75 1.47 11.08
N ARG A 98 4.91 0.47 10.86
CA ARG A 98 4.96 -0.82 11.56
C ARG A 98 5.82 -1.83 10.81
N ASN A 99 5.68 -1.90 9.48
CA ASN A 99 6.44 -2.79 8.60
C ASN A 99 6.37 -2.29 7.14
N ASN A 100 7.18 -2.89 6.27
CA ASN A 100 7.18 -2.63 4.82
C ASN A 100 6.56 -3.79 4.00
N ALA A 101 5.96 -4.76 4.69
CA ALA A 101 5.38 -5.97 4.12
C ALA A 101 3.94 -6.13 4.62
N ALA A 102 3.07 -5.18 4.26
CA ALA A 102 1.75 -5.02 4.87
C ALA A 102 0.83 -6.25 4.69
N PHE A 103 0.98 -6.97 3.59
CA PHE A 103 0.24 -8.20 3.33
C PHE A 103 0.92 -9.46 3.90
N GLY A 104 2.07 -9.30 4.56
CA GLY A 104 2.93 -10.40 4.99
C GLY A 104 3.90 -10.87 3.90
N GLU A 105 5.05 -11.36 4.35
CA GLU A 105 6.18 -11.76 3.49
C GLU A 105 5.81 -12.80 2.43
N GLU A 106 4.93 -13.75 2.74
CA GLU A 106 4.51 -14.79 1.80
C GLU A 106 3.73 -14.20 0.61
N VAL A 107 2.78 -13.31 0.88
CA VAL A 107 2.02 -12.62 -0.17
C VAL A 107 2.94 -11.74 -1.01
N GLU A 108 3.82 -10.98 -0.37
CA GLU A 108 4.79 -10.10 -1.03
C GLU A 108 5.70 -10.84 -2.01
N GLN A 109 6.16 -12.04 -1.64
CA GLN A 109 6.95 -12.91 -2.51
C GLN A 109 6.13 -13.39 -3.72
N ILE A 110 4.89 -13.84 -3.50
CA ILE A 110 4.01 -14.32 -4.57
C ILE A 110 3.71 -13.21 -5.59
N ILE A 111 3.40 -12.00 -5.13
CA ILE A 111 3.11 -10.86 -6.00
C ILE A 111 4.37 -10.17 -6.55
N SER A 112 5.56 -10.57 -6.09
CA SER A 112 6.83 -9.94 -6.47
C SER A 112 6.80 -8.42 -6.23
N SER A 113 6.67 -8.02 -4.96
CA SER A 113 6.38 -6.64 -4.55
C SER A 113 7.31 -5.57 -5.16
N GLY A 114 8.56 -5.93 -5.45
CA GLY A 114 9.54 -5.06 -6.13
C GLY A 114 9.14 -4.55 -7.53
N PHE A 115 8.13 -5.14 -8.17
CA PHE A 115 7.67 -4.77 -9.52
C PHE A 115 6.17 -4.43 -9.60
N ILE A 116 5.57 -4.06 -8.47
CA ILE A 116 4.18 -3.59 -8.45
C ILE A 116 4.07 -2.35 -9.35
N THR A 117 3.02 -2.33 -10.16
CA THR A 117 2.70 -1.21 -11.07
C THR A 117 1.45 -0.47 -10.63
N LYS A 118 0.54 -1.15 -9.91
CA LYS A 118 -0.70 -0.55 -9.41
C LYS A 118 -1.27 -1.36 -8.24
N VAL A 119 -1.76 -0.66 -7.24
CA VAL A 119 -2.56 -1.22 -6.14
C VAL A 119 -3.95 -0.60 -6.17
N SER A 120 -4.98 -1.39 -5.92
CA SER A 120 -6.36 -0.90 -5.86
C SER A 120 -7.12 -1.60 -4.72
N GLN A 121 -7.60 -0.80 -3.77
CA GLN A 121 -8.46 -1.29 -2.70
C GLN A 121 -9.90 -1.40 -3.18
N VAL A 122 -10.46 -2.60 -3.20
CA VAL A 122 -11.89 -2.83 -3.48
C VAL A 122 -12.70 -2.61 -2.21
N ASN A 123 -12.21 -3.10 -1.08
CA ASN A 123 -12.70 -2.80 0.27
C ASN A 123 -11.57 -3.09 1.30
N LYS A 124 -11.87 -2.93 2.60
CA LYS A 124 -10.88 -3.12 3.69
C LYS A 124 -10.18 -4.49 3.70
N ASN A 125 -10.80 -5.53 3.14
CA ASN A 125 -10.32 -6.91 3.14
C ASN A 125 -10.07 -7.47 1.73
N HIS A 126 -9.98 -6.60 0.72
CA HIS A 126 -9.85 -7.02 -0.68
C HIS A 126 -9.09 -5.98 -1.50
N PHE A 127 -7.95 -6.41 -2.05
CA PHE A 127 -7.11 -5.65 -2.95
C PHE A 127 -6.94 -6.35 -4.30
N VAL A 128 -6.79 -5.55 -5.34
CA VAL A 128 -6.33 -5.97 -6.66
C VAL A 128 -4.98 -5.31 -6.91
N ILE A 129 -3.96 -6.13 -7.18
CA ILE A 129 -2.58 -5.69 -7.36
C ILE A 129 -2.10 -6.11 -8.73
N PHE A 130 -1.52 -5.16 -9.47
CA PHE A 130 -0.88 -5.43 -10.74
C PHE A 130 0.63 -5.37 -10.56
N THR A 131 1.33 -6.38 -11.07
CA THR A 131 2.78 -6.50 -10.93
C THR A 131 3.39 -6.99 -12.23
N ALA A 132 4.57 -6.47 -12.54
CA ALA A 132 5.35 -6.97 -13.65
C ALA A 132 6.19 -8.18 -13.19
N LYS A 133 6.32 -9.20 -14.05
CA LYS A 133 7.13 -10.39 -13.80
C LYS A 133 8.01 -10.70 -15.00
N HIS A 134 9.15 -11.32 -14.72
CA HIS A 134 10.07 -11.79 -15.74
C HIS A 134 9.53 -13.04 -16.44
N ASP A 135 9.64 -13.05 -17.75
CA ASP A 135 9.68 -14.24 -18.60
C ASP A 135 11.11 -14.81 -18.63
N GLU A 136 11.30 -16.01 -19.20
CA GLU A 136 12.59 -16.73 -19.18
C GLU A 136 13.74 -15.93 -19.82
N ASP A 137 13.45 -15.13 -20.84
CA ASP A 137 14.43 -14.35 -21.61
C ASP A 137 14.57 -12.89 -21.14
N ASP A 138 13.89 -12.51 -20.06
CA ASP A 138 13.89 -11.12 -19.62
C ASP A 138 15.22 -10.74 -18.94
N SER A 139 15.68 -9.53 -19.25
CA SER A 139 16.74 -8.90 -18.48
C SER A 139 16.27 -8.59 -17.05
N PRO A 140 17.14 -8.63 -16.03
CA PRO A 140 16.74 -8.47 -14.62
C PRO A 140 15.94 -7.20 -14.31
N ASN A 141 16.13 -6.12 -15.08
CA ASN A 141 15.46 -4.84 -14.86
C ASN A 141 14.23 -4.62 -15.75
N PHE A 142 13.90 -5.58 -16.63
CA PHE A 142 12.90 -5.41 -17.68
C PHE A 142 11.93 -6.59 -17.74
N PRO A 143 11.03 -6.74 -16.75
CA PRO A 143 9.98 -7.74 -16.80
C PRO A 143 8.99 -7.46 -17.95
N SER A 144 8.64 -8.49 -18.70
CA SER A 144 7.77 -8.44 -19.89
C SER A 144 6.39 -9.05 -19.67
N LEU A 145 6.07 -9.57 -18.49
CA LEU A 145 4.74 -10.09 -18.17
C LEU A 145 4.01 -9.17 -17.19
N LEU A 146 2.74 -8.89 -17.44
CA LEU A 146 1.88 -8.18 -16.50
C LEU A 146 0.86 -9.13 -15.89
N TYR A 147 0.87 -9.26 -14.57
CA TYR A 147 -0.08 -10.08 -13.81
C TYR A 147 -1.02 -9.22 -12.98
N GLU A 148 -2.24 -9.73 -12.80
CA GLU A 148 -3.22 -9.26 -11.83
C GLU A 148 -3.33 -10.29 -10.70
N TYR A 149 -3.25 -9.83 -9.46
CA TYR A 149 -3.42 -10.60 -8.25
C TYR A 149 -4.62 -10.08 -7.47
N VAL A 150 -5.42 -11.01 -6.94
CA VAL A 150 -6.48 -10.72 -5.99
C VAL A 150 -6.01 -11.15 -4.61
N VAL A 151 -5.88 -10.19 -3.70
CA VAL A 151 -5.43 -10.40 -2.33
C VAL A 151 -6.60 -10.16 -1.38
N LYS A 152 -6.91 -11.13 -0.52
CA LYS A 152 -8.04 -11.04 0.41
C LYS A 152 -7.64 -11.44 1.81
N ARG A 153 -8.32 -10.84 2.78
CA ARG A 153 -8.26 -11.24 4.19
C ARG A 153 -9.61 -11.85 4.57
N GLU A 154 -9.61 -13.09 4.97
CA GLU A 154 -10.81 -13.75 5.47
C GLU A 154 -11.22 -13.13 6.81
N SER A 155 -12.52 -12.96 7.07
CA SER A 155 -13.00 -12.22 8.26
C SER A 155 -12.61 -12.85 9.60
N ASN A 156 -12.17 -14.10 9.60
CA ASN A 156 -11.88 -14.89 10.78
C ASN A 156 -10.38 -15.02 11.08
N TYR A 157 -9.52 -14.54 10.17
CA TYR A 157 -8.07 -14.62 10.31
C TYR A 157 -7.46 -13.26 9.98
N ASP A 158 -6.42 -12.86 10.72
CA ASP A 158 -5.72 -11.62 10.45
C ASP A 158 -4.58 -11.79 9.42
N THR A 159 -4.74 -12.78 8.53
CA THR A 159 -3.76 -13.12 7.49
C THR A 159 -4.33 -12.80 6.12
N TRP A 160 -3.47 -12.25 5.26
CA TRP A 160 -3.79 -12.00 3.87
C TRP A 160 -3.36 -13.17 3.00
N ASP A 161 -4.18 -13.49 1.99
CA ASP A 161 -3.93 -14.57 1.05
C ASP A 161 -4.10 -14.10 -0.39
N VAL A 162 -3.29 -14.67 -1.30
CA VAL A 162 -3.50 -14.54 -2.74
C VAL A 162 -4.54 -15.56 -3.18
N VAL A 163 -5.75 -15.11 -3.49
CA VAL A 163 -6.87 -16.00 -3.86
C VAL A 163 -7.04 -16.21 -5.36
N SER A 164 -6.40 -15.36 -6.18
CA SER A 164 -6.40 -15.49 -7.63
C SER A 164 -5.19 -14.79 -8.22
N SER A 165 -4.65 -15.34 -9.29
CA SER A 165 -3.67 -14.70 -10.16
C SER A 165 -4.03 -14.93 -11.63
N ARG A 166 -3.74 -13.96 -12.48
CA ARG A 166 -3.98 -14.07 -13.92
C ARG A 166 -2.97 -13.23 -14.70
N LEU A 167 -2.38 -13.83 -15.74
CA LEU A 167 -1.62 -13.09 -16.74
C LEU A 167 -2.57 -12.19 -17.54
N ILE A 168 -2.30 -10.90 -17.55
CA ILE A 168 -3.08 -9.90 -18.28
C ILE A 168 -2.54 -9.74 -19.69
N LYS A 169 -1.22 -9.62 -19.84
CA LYS A 169 -0.56 -9.50 -21.14
C LYS A 169 0.95 -9.76 -21.05
N LYS A 170 1.56 -10.02 -22.20
CA LYS A 170 3.00 -9.81 -22.45
C LYS A 170 3.19 -8.38 -23.00
N GLN A 171 4.18 -7.65 -22.51
CA GLN A 171 4.44 -6.24 -22.83
C GLN A 171 5.77 -6.06 -23.56
#